data_AF-A0A1I4IU77-F1
#
_entry.id   AF-A0A1I4IU77-F1
#
_cell.length_a   1.000
_cell.length_b   1.000
_cell.length_c   1.000
_cell.angle_alpha   90.00
_cell.angle_beta   90.00
_cell.angle_gamma   90.00
#
_symmetry.space_group_name_H-M   'P 1'
#
loop_
_entity.id
_entity.type
_entity.pdbx_description
1 polymer ?
#
loop_
_entity_poly.entity_id
_entity_poly.type
_entity_poly.pdbx_seq_one_letter_code
_entity_poly.pdbx_strand_id
1 'polypeptide(L)' 'MAIKLITEAVNQGVRQRLSCEVIGINSRTLQYWHSIGLTDRRQTVKKTPTNKLSAQERKHIRCL' A
#
# COMPACT_ATOMS: atom_id res chain seq x y z
N MET A 1 1.89 -4.61 9.55
CA MET A 1 2.73 -3.55 8.94
C MET A 1 2.01 -2.20 9.03
N ALA A 2 0.89 -1.96 8.36
CA ALA A 2 0.13 -0.71 8.53
C ALA A 2 -0.56 -0.55 9.90
N ILE A 3 -1.30 -1.57 10.36
CA ILE A 3 -2.07 -1.48 11.62
C ILE A 3 -1.17 -1.15 12.81
N LYS A 4 -0.04 -1.84 12.96
CA LYS A 4 0.95 -1.59 14.03
C LYS A 4 1.45 -0.15 14.05
N LEU A 5 1.82 0.41 12.88
CA LEU A 5 2.30 1.79 12.76
C LEU A 5 1.20 2.81 13.09
N ILE A 6 -0.03 2.54 12.67
CA ILE A 6 -1.18 3.39 13.01
C ILE A 6 -1.43 3.35 14.51
N THR A 7 -1.42 2.18 15.14
CA THR A 7 -1.58 2.01 16.59
C THR A 7 -0.48 2.76 17.35
N GLU A 8 0.77 2.61 16.92
CA GLU A 8 1.91 3.32 17.52
C GLU A 8 1.76 4.84 17.44
N ALA A 9 1.42 5.38 16.27
CA ALA A 9 1.20 6.81 16.10
C ALA A 9 0.01 7.33 16.94
N VAL A 10 -1.08 6.56 17.03
CA VAL A 10 -2.22 6.91 17.87
C VAL A 10 -1.84 6.90 19.35
N ASN A 11 -1.03 5.94 19.79
CA ASN A 11 -0.50 5.89 21.16
C ASN A 11 0.41 7.10 21.47
N GLN A 12 1.05 7.67 20.46
CA GLN A 12 1.83 8.91 20.56
C GLN A 12 0.96 10.19 20.48
N GLY A 13 -0.37 10.05 20.41
CA GLY A 13 -1.32 11.16 20.41
C GLY A 13 -1.76 11.65 19.03
N VAL A 14 -1.34 10.98 17.95
CA VAL A 14 -1.78 11.34 16.60
C VAL A 14 -3.23 10.91 16.39
N ARG A 15 -4.06 11.79 15.81
CA ARG A 15 -5.44 11.43 15.46
C ARG A 15 -5.42 10.28 14.45
N GLN A 16 -6.16 9.21 14.71
CA GLN A 16 -6.23 8.02 13.83
C GLN A 16 -6.49 8.39 12.36
N ARG A 17 -7.35 9.38 12.10
CA ARG A 17 -7.62 9.87 10.74
C ARG A 17 -6.34 10.32 10.01
N LEU A 18 -5.49 11.10 10.68
CA LEU A 18 -4.22 11.59 10.13
C LEU A 18 -3.23 10.44 9.92
N SER A 19 -3.15 9.50 10.88
CA SER A 19 -2.32 8.30 10.74
C SER A 19 -2.75 7.44 9.54
N CYS A 20 -4.05 7.26 9.33
CA CYS A 20 -4.59 6.56 8.16
C CYS A 20 -4.23 7.27 6.85
N GLU A 21 -4.33 8.60 6.82
CA GLU A 21 -4.03 9.43 5.65
C GLU A 21 -2.56 9.34 5.22
N VAL A 22 -1.63 9.47 6.17
CA VAL A 22 -0.17 9.31 5.91
C VAL A 22 0.14 7.93 5.35
N ILE A 23 -0.55 6.91 5.84
CA ILE A 23 -0.39 5.52 5.43
C ILE A 23 -1.09 5.24 4.07
N GLY A 24 -1.93 6.15 3.59
CA GLY A 24 -2.63 6.03 2.30
C GLY A 24 -3.87 5.13 2.33
N ILE A 25 -4.57 5.06 3.47
CA ILE A 25 -5.86 4.37 3.61
C ILE A 25 -6.90 5.27 4.26
N ASN A 26 -8.18 4.95 4.10
CA ASN A 26 -9.23 5.63 4.85
C ASN A 26 -9.50 4.91 6.19
N SER A 27 -10.17 5.60 7.13
CA SER A 27 -10.48 5.04 8.44
C SER A 27 -11.45 3.84 8.38
N ARG A 28 -12.33 3.78 7.37
CA ARG A 28 -13.25 2.64 7.15
C ARG A 28 -12.49 1.38 6.74
N THR A 29 -11.41 1.49 5.98
CA THR A 29 -10.52 0.38 5.61
C THR A 29 -9.86 -0.19 6.86
N LEU A 30 -9.41 0.66 7.78
CA LEU A 30 -8.85 0.20 9.06
C LEU A 30 -9.89 -0.52 9.93
N GLN A 31 -11.11 0.04 10.04
CA GLN A 31 -12.22 -0.60 10.76
C GLN A 31 -12.59 -1.96 10.14
N TYR A 32 -12.67 -2.01 8.81
CA TYR A 32 -12.95 -3.24 8.09
C TYR A 32 -11.85 -4.28 8.32
N TRP A 33 -10.57 -3.90 8.28
CA TRP A 33 -9.49 -4.82 8.61
C TRP A 33 -9.66 -5.35 10.04
N HIS A 34 -9.90 -4.49 11.03
CA HIS A 34 -10.15 -4.96 12.40
C HIS A 34 -11.31 -5.96 12.51
N SER A 35 -12.39 -5.82 11.72
CA SER A 35 -13.51 -6.77 11.77
C SER A 35 -13.20 -8.16 11.19
N ILE A 36 -12.12 -8.29 10.42
CA ILE A 36 -11.75 -9.54 9.71
C ILE A 36 -10.36 -10.06 10.11
N GLY A 37 -9.61 -9.31 10.93
CA GLY A 37 -8.29 -9.67 11.47
C GLY A 37 -7.30 -8.50 11.57
N LEU A 38 -6.30 -8.61 12.44
CA LEU A 38 -5.31 -7.54 12.70
C LEU A 38 -4.14 -7.55 11.70
N THR A 39 -4.42 -7.72 10.41
CA THR A 39 -3.41 -7.76 9.36
C THR A 39 -3.65 -6.70 8.28
N ASP A 40 -2.56 -6.24 7.67
CA ASP A 40 -2.64 -5.38 6.49
C ASP A 40 -3.11 -6.22 5.30
N ARG A 41 -4.23 -5.82 4.67
CA ARG A 41 -4.86 -6.58 3.57
C ARG A 41 -4.85 -5.82 2.26
N ARG A 42 -3.90 -4.90 2.04
CA ARG A 42 -3.73 -4.28 0.72
C ARG A 42 -3.48 -5.34 -0.35
N GLN A 43 -4.30 -5.33 -1.39
CA GLN A 43 -4.07 -6.18 -2.55
C GLN A 43 -3.01 -5.54 -3.44
N THR A 44 -1.90 -6.24 -3.64
CA THR A 44 -0.96 -5.90 -4.71
C THR A 44 -1.31 -6.73 -5.93
N VAL A 45 -1.91 -6.11 -6.94
CA VAL A 45 -2.21 -6.82 -8.19
C VAL A 45 -0.93 -6.90 -9.02
N LYS A 46 -0.44 -8.12 -9.24
CA LYS A 46 0.63 -8.37 -10.22
C LYS A 46 0.01 -8.44 -11.61
N LYS A 47 0.00 -7.32 -12.35
CA LYS A 47 -0.37 -7.30 -13.76
C LYS A 47 0.87 -7.12 -14.63
N THR A 48 1.00 -7.97 -15.64
CA THR A 48 1.93 -7.77 -16.75
C THR A 48 1.15 -7.16 -17.91
N PRO A 49 1.48 -5.95 -18.38
CA PRO A 49 0.81 -5.38 -19.55
C PRO A 49 1.13 -6.22 -20.79
N THR A 50 0.16 -6.35 -21.70
CA THR A 50 0.32 -7.12 -22.94
C THR A 50 1.50 -6.62 -23.77
N ASN A 51 1.65 -5.28 -23.84
CA ASN A 51 2.71 -4.63 -24.60
C ASN A 51 3.96 -4.39 -23.74
N LYS A 52 4.27 -5.30 -22.80
CA LYS A 52 5.48 -5.19 -21.99
C LYS A 52 6.69 -5.36 -22.91
N LEU A 53 7.53 -4.32 -22.97
CA LEU A 53 8.79 -4.37 -23.69
C LEU A 53 9.61 -5.61 -23.30
N SER A 54 10.00 -6.37 -24.32
CA SER A 54 10.99 -7.44 -24.27
C SER A 54 12.33 -6.91 -23.80
N ALA A 55 13.22 -7.82 -23.39
CA ALA A 55 14.57 -7.45 -22.99
C ALA A 55 15.34 -6.74 -24.11
N GLN A 56 15.09 -7.14 -25.36
CA GLN A 56 15.75 -6.57 -26.54
C GLN A 56 15.26 -5.14 -26.83
N GLU A 57 13.95 -4.90 -26.78
CA GLU A 57 13.39 -3.55 -26.93
C GLU A 57 13.87 -2.61 -25.81
N ARG A 58 13.90 -3.09 -24.56
CA ARG A 58 14.45 -2.32 -23.42
C ARG A 58 15.93 -1.97 -23.62
N LYS A 59 16.73 -2.88 -24.19
CA LYS A 59 18.15 -2.64 -24.48
C LYS A 59 18.31 -1.63 -25.61
N HIS A 60 17.51 -1.73 -26.66
CA HIS A 60 17.52 -0.79 -27.77
C HIS A 60 17.24 0.64 -27.31
N ILE A 61 16.18 0.85 -26.51
CA ILE A 61 15.86 2.18 -25.95
C ILE A 61 16.99 2.71 -25.06
N ARG A 62 17.63 1.86 -24.25
CA ARG A 62 18.69 2.28 -23.32
C ARG A 62 20.01 2.66 -24.02
N CYS A 63 20.23 2.17 -25.24
CA CYS A 63 21.44 2.44 -26.02
C CYS A 63 21.25 3.57 -27.05
N LEU A 64 20.08 4.22 -27.08
CA LEU A 64 19.86 5.51 -27.72
C LEU A 64 20.33 6.64 -26.80
#